data_AF-A0A418UYN0-F1
#
_entry.id   AF-A0A418UYN0-F1
#
_cell.length_a   1.000
_cell.length_b   1.000
_cell.length_c   1.000
_cell.angle_alpha   90.00
_cell.angle_beta   90.00
_cell.angle_gamma   90.00
#
_symmetry.space_group_name_H-M   'P 1'
#
loop_
_entity.id
_entity.type
_entity.pdbx_description
1 polymer ?
#
loop_
_entity_poly.entity_id
_entity_poly.type
_entity_poly.pdbx_seq_one_letter_code
_entity_poly.pdbx_strand_id
1 'polypeptide(L)'
;MAEQFEKMGQNDKPGNGAGVRATQPLKAVKKDAEATVNEAVDQASEKGRDLKERVVGLAEESVGAARAQAEGLAGAAREFASEATEALKSRADEQRAAGADYIGGVAEAIRRASREFDNDLPIAGVYLRKAASKVEEISDTVQQGDISTLVRGVQDFARRQPTAFLGIAVLAGFGAVRFLKSSGGARQQTAAAPRFNNDERS
;
A
#
# COMPACT_ATOMS: atom_id res chain seq x y z
N MET A 1 -45.86 -24.13 58.57
CA MET A 1 -47.17 -24.49 58.00
C MET A 1 -47.15 -23.96 56.57
N ALA A 2 -46.87 -24.76 55.54
CA ALA A 2 -47.74 -25.83 54.99
C ALA A 2 -49.14 -25.26 54.76
N GLU A 3 -49.74 -25.21 53.58
CA GLU A 3 -49.78 -26.06 52.39
C GLU A 3 -50.10 -25.10 51.19
N GLN A 4 -49.97 -25.38 49.89
CA GLN A 4 -50.43 -26.54 49.15
C GLN A 4 -49.66 -26.63 47.83
N PHE A 5 -49.11 -27.82 47.59
CA PHE A 5 -48.94 -28.37 46.26
C PHE A 5 -50.30 -28.94 45.83
N GLU A 6 -50.83 -28.61 44.65
CA GLU A 6 -51.31 -29.64 43.72
C GLU A 6 -51.68 -29.12 42.31
N LYS A 7 -51.06 -29.79 41.32
CA LYS A 7 -51.65 -30.29 40.06
C LYS A 7 -52.42 -29.35 39.13
N MET A 8 -51.79 -29.10 37.97
CA MET A 8 -52.10 -29.69 36.65
C MET A 8 -51.32 -28.85 35.63
N GLY A 9 -50.39 -29.39 34.84
CA GLY A 9 -50.72 -30.37 33.83
C GLY A 9 -51.35 -29.71 32.61
N GLN A 10 -50.65 -28.77 31.95
CA GLN A 10 -51.02 -28.41 30.58
C GLN A 10 -49.78 -28.06 29.74
N ASN A 11 -49.52 -28.99 28.83
CA ASN A 11 -48.51 -28.98 27.80
C ASN A 11 -49.06 -28.20 26.61
N ASP A 12 -48.60 -26.96 26.43
CA ASP A 12 -48.84 -26.17 25.21
C ASP A 12 -47.50 -25.72 24.62
N LYS A 13 -46.95 -26.55 23.74
CA LYS A 13 -46.26 -26.06 22.53
C LYS A 13 -47.32 -26.07 21.42
N PRO A 14 -47.32 -25.16 20.43
CA PRO A 14 -46.14 -24.49 19.87
C PRO A 14 -46.33 -22.99 19.51
N GLY A 15 -45.38 -22.15 19.90
CA GLY A 15 -45.33 -20.74 19.48
C GLY A 15 -44.08 -20.44 18.67
N ASN A 16 -44.20 -20.59 17.35
CA ASN A 16 -43.26 -20.09 16.35
C ASN A 16 -43.10 -18.57 16.53
N GLY A 17 -41.99 -18.15 17.13
CA GLY A 17 -41.59 -16.76 17.27
C GLY A 17 -40.15 -16.61 16.84
N ALA A 18 -39.96 -16.35 15.56
CA ALA A 18 -38.69 -15.94 14.97
C ALA A 18 -38.17 -14.67 15.67
N GLY A 19 -37.46 -14.84 16.78
CA GLY A 19 -36.59 -13.83 17.36
C GLY A 19 -35.30 -13.78 16.56
N VAL A 20 -35.38 -13.25 15.34
CA VAL A 20 -34.21 -12.84 14.56
C VAL A 20 -33.38 -11.95 15.48
N ARG A 21 -32.24 -12.47 15.94
CA ARG A 21 -31.19 -11.66 16.56
C ARG A 21 -30.93 -10.51 15.62
N ALA A 22 -31.27 -9.30 16.07
CA ALA A 22 -31.06 -8.06 15.36
C ALA A 22 -29.63 -8.02 14.82
N THR A 23 -29.48 -8.26 13.52
CA THR A 23 -28.32 -7.86 12.75
C THR A 23 -28.26 -6.35 12.86
N GLN A 24 -27.37 -5.85 13.72
CA GLN A 24 -27.06 -4.44 13.83
C GLN A 24 -26.76 -3.86 12.43
N PRO A 25 -27.25 -2.66 12.10
CA PRO A 25 -27.17 -2.16 10.74
C PRO A 25 -25.72 -1.77 10.42
N LEU A 26 -25.09 -2.52 9.50
CA LEU A 26 -23.84 -2.20 8.81
C LEU A 26 -23.85 -0.83 8.06
N LYS A 27 -24.92 -0.05 8.20
CA LYS A 27 -25.15 1.23 7.53
C LYS A 27 -24.57 2.43 8.29
N ALA A 28 -24.34 2.31 9.60
CA ALA A 28 -23.77 3.40 10.40
C ALA A 28 -22.27 3.58 10.14
N VAL A 29 -21.50 2.48 10.11
CA VAL A 29 -20.04 2.50 9.88
C VAL A 29 -19.66 3.03 8.48
N LYS A 30 -20.49 2.75 7.46
CA LYS A 30 -20.27 3.28 6.09
C LYS A 30 -20.26 4.80 6.04
N LYS A 31 -21.17 5.45 6.79
CA LYS A 31 -21.34 6.90 6.75
C LYS A 31 -20.16 7.63 7.39
N ASP A 32 -19.55 7.03 8.40
CA ASP A 32 -18.43 7.60 9.15
C ASP A 32 -17.10 7.47 8.39
N ALA A 33 -16.89 6.36 7.68
CA ALA A 33 -15.71 6.14 6.82
C ALA A 33 -15.71 7.03 5.56
N GLU A 34 -16.85 7.15 4.88
CA GLU A 34 -17.01 8.02 3.71
C GLU A 34 -16.86 9.50 4.10
N ALA A 35 -17.38 9.90 5.26
CA ALA A 35 -17.20 11.25 5.79
C ALA A 35 -15.72 11.56 6.07
N THR A 36 -14.98 10.62 6.67
CA THR A 36 -13.56 10.80 6.99
C THR A 36 -12.68 10.93 5.75
N VAL A 37 -12.98 10.16 4.70
CA VAL A 37 -12.23 10.23 3.43
C VAL A 37 -12.55 11.50 2.66
N ASN A 38 -13.82 11.88 2.55
CA ASN A 38 -14.20 13.12 1.88
C ASN A 38 -13.64 14.34 2.61
N GLU A 39 -13.66 14.34 3.94
CA GLU A 39 -13.06 15.39 4.74
C GLU A 39 -11.53 15.46 4.56
N ALA A 40 -10.84 14.32 4.49
CA ALA A 40 -9.41 14.29 4.20
C ALA A 40 -9.09 14.80 2.77
N VAL A 41 -9.94 14.48 1.78
CA VAL A 41 -9.81 14.95 0.40
C VAL A 41 -10.11 16.45 0.29
N ASP A 42 -11.09 16.95 1.04
CA ASP A 42 -11.45 18.37 1.08
C ASP A 42 -10.35 19.19 1.76
N GLN A 43 -9.84 18.73 2.92
CA GLN A 43 -8.70 19.36 3.59
C GLN A 43 -7.42 19.33 2.74
N ALA A 44 -7.20 18.23 1.99
CA ALA A 44 -6.09 18.13 1.06
C ALA A 44 -6.28 19.06 -0.16
N SER A 45 -7.52 19.27 -0.62
CA SER A 45 -7.83 20.20 -1.72
C SER A 45 -7.63 21.65 -1.32
N GLU A 46 -7.98 22.03 -0.08
CA GLU A 46 -7.72 23.38 0.45
C GLU A 46 -6.22 23.64 0.62
N LYS A 47 -5.50 22.77 1.34
CA LYS A 47 -4.04 22.91 1.52
C LYS A 47 -3.26 22.72 0.21
N GLY A 48 -3.83 21.96 -0.73
CA GLY A 48 -3.28 21.73 -2.05
C GLY A 48 -3.36 22.96 -2.96
N ARG A 49 -4.34 23.86 -2.78
CA ARG A 49 -4.44 25.11 -3.56
C ARG A 49 -3.31 26.08 -3.20
N ASP A 50 -3.03 26.28 -1.91
CA ASP A 50 -1.93 27.12 -1.45
C ASP A 50 -0.57 26.58 -1.92
N LEU A 51 -0.41 25.25 -1.84
CA LEU A 51 0.79 24.59 -2.33
C LEU A 51 0.91 24.72 -3.85
N LYS A 52 -0.19 24.58 -4.59
CA LYS A 52 -0.22 24.75 -6.04
C LYS A 52 0.18 26.17 -6.44
N GLU A 53 -0.31 27.20 -5.76
CA GLU A 53 0.09 28.59 -6.02
C GLU A 53 1.59 28.81 -5.79
N ARG A 54 2.13 28.31 -4.68
CA ARG A 54 3.56 28.41 -4.38
C ARG A 54 4.43 27.63 -5.35
N VAL A 55 3.99 26.44 -5.75
CA VAL A 55 4.69 25.59 -6.71
C VAL A 55 4.66 26.19 -8.11
N VAL A 56 3.53 26.78 -8.54
CA VAL A 56 3.43 27.44 -9.84
C VAL A 56 4.33 28.69 -9.87
N GLY A 57 4.30 29.51 -8.82
CA GLY A 57 5.18 30.69 -8.73
C GLY A 57 6.67 30.32 -8.72
N LEU A 58 7.05 29.27 -7.98
CA LEU A 58 8.43 28.77 -7.98
C LEU A 58 8.80 28.12 -9.33
N ALA A 59 7.87 27.41 -9.98
CA ALA A 59 8.10 26.76 -11.27
C ALA A 59 8.38 27.78 -12.37
N GLU A 60 7.66 28.89 -12.44
CA GLU A 60 7.90 29.91 -13.46
C GLU A 60 9.31 30.51 -13.38
N GLU A 61 9.81 30.78 -12.18
CA GLU A 61 11.17 31.31 -11.96
C GLU A 61 12.24 30.22 -12.13
N SER A 62 11.97 29.00 -11.69
CA SER A 62 12.94 27.91 -11.69
C SER A 62 13.02 27.12 -12.99
N VAL A 63 12.04 27.16 -13.90
CA VAL A 63 12.03 26.37 -15.14
C VAL A 63 13.28 26.61 -16.01
N GLY A 64 13.80 27.84 -16.03
CA GLY A 64 15.04 28.17 -16.75
C GLY A 64 16.28 27.52 -16.13
N ALA A 65 16.47 27.65 -14.82
CA ALA A 65 17.59 27.08 -14.09
C ALA A 65 17.50 25.54 -13.97
N ALA A 66 16.28 25.04 -13.77
CA ALA A 66 15.97 23.63 -13.68
C ALA A 66 16.24 22.91 -15.01
N ARG A 67 16.01 23.54 -16.17
CA ARG A 67 16.36 22.94 -17.47
C ARG A 67 17.86 22.64 -17.58
N ALA A 68 18.70 23.63 -17.26
CA ALA A 68 20.15 23.47 -17.32
C ALA A 68 20.66 22.41 -16.33
N GLN A 69 20.11 22.37 -15.12
CA GLN A 69 20.45 21.36 -14.13
C GLN A 69 19.90 19.96 -14.50
N ALA A 70 18.74 19.92 -15.15
CA ALA A 70 18.10 18.68 -15.61
C ALA A 70 18.91 18.01 -16.72
N GLU A 71 19.56 18.75 -17.63
CA GLU A 71 20.42 18.15 -18.66
C GLU A 71 21.61 17.41 -18.05
N GLY A 72 22.31 18.04 -17.09
CA GLY A 72 23.42 17.39 -16.37
C GLY A 72 22.96 16.20 -15.52
N LEU A 73 21.83 16.33 -14.83
CA LEU A 73 21.25 15.24 -14.05
C LEU A 73 20.76 14.09 -14.94
N ALA A 74 20.16 14.39 -16.10
CA ALA A 74 19.69 13.38 -17.04
C ALA A 74 20.85 12.56 -17.61
N GLY A 75 22.00 13.19 -17.86
CA GLY A 75 23.24 12.50 -18.24
C GLY A 75 23.69 11.51 -17.16
N ALA A 76 23.84 11.98 -15.92
CA ALA A 76 24.25 11.14 -14.79
C ALA A 76 23.25 10.02 -14.50
N ALA A 77 21.95 10.32 -14.57
CA ALA A 77 20.88 9.34 -14.37
C ALA A 77 20.88 8.26 -15.46
N ARG A 78 21.18 8.62 -16.72
CA ARG A 78 21.26 7.66 -17.82
C ARG A 78 22.46 6.72 -17.67
N GLU A 79 23.60 7.24 -17.27
CA GLU A 79 24.80 6.42 -16.99
C GLU A 79 24.52 5.42 -15.87
N PHE A 80 24.05 5.93 -14.72
CA PHE A 80 23.70 5.09 -13.58
C PHE A 80 22.63 4.05 -13.92
N ALA A 81 21.59 4.43 -14.68
CA ALA A 81 20.55 3.50 -15.12
C ALA A 81 21.10 2.41 -16.04
N SER A 82 22.05 2.72 -16.91
CA SER A 82 22.67 1.75 -17.81
C SER A 82 23.51 0.73 -17.03
N GLU A 83 24.37 1.21 -16.12
CA GLU A 83 25.18 0.36 -15.24
C GLU A 83 24.32 -0.53 -14.35
N ALA A 84 23.30 0.06 -13.70
CA ALA A 84 22.36 -0.69 -12.87
C ALA A 84 21.61 -1.75 -13.69
N THR A 85 21.16 -1.42 -14.91
CA THR A 85 20.47 -2.36 -15.79
C THR A 85 21.36 -3.54 -16.18
N GLU A 86 22.63 -3.30 -16.48
CA GLU A 86 23.59 -4.35 -16.83
C GLU A 86 23.91 -5.26 -15.63
N ALA A 87 24.09 -4.68 -14.45
CA ALA A 87 24.26 -5.42 -13.20
C ALA A 87 23.01 -6.23 -12.83
N LEU A 88 21.81 -5.68 -13.06
CA LEU A 88 20.54 -6.37 -12.86
C LEU A 88 20.39 -7.52 -13.85
N LYS A 89 20.68 -7.30 -15.14
CA LYS A 89 20.56 -8.32 -16.18
C LYS A 89 21.46 -9.53 -15.91
N SER A 90 22.70 -9.30 -15.47
CA SER A 90 23.61 -10.40 -15.12
C SER A 90 23.14 -11.24 -13.93
N ARG A 91 22.41 -10.65 -12.97
CA ARG A 91 21.89 -11.35 -11.78
C ARG A 91 20.47 -11.89 -11.94
N ALA A 92 19.66 -11.25 -12.78
CA ALA A 92 18.26 -11.60 -13.00
C ALA A 92 18.14 -12.99 -13.64
N ASP A 93 19.09 -13.36 -14.51
CA ASP A 93 19.09 -14.66 -15.18
C ASP A 93 19.12 -15.85 -14.21
N GLU A 94 19.76 -15.68 -13.07
CA GLU A 94 19.91 -16.69 -12.02
C GLU A 94 18.72 -16.71 -11.03
N GLN A 95 17.91 -15.65 -10.97
CA GLN A 95 16.90 -15.45 -9.93
C GLN A 95 15.46 -15.26 -10.46
N ARG A 96 15.20 -15.58 -11.74
CA ARG A 96 13.89 -15.43 -12.39
C ARG A 96 12.74 -16.12 -11.64
N ALA A 97 12.96 -17.34 -11.15
CA ALA A 97 11.94 -18.11 -10.43
C ALA A 97 11.56 -17.46 -9.08
N ALA A 98 12.54 -16.97 -8.32
CA ALA A 98 12.30 -16.30 -7.04
C ALA A 98 11.54 -14.96 -7.21
N GLY A 99 11.70 -14.29 -8.35
CA GLY A 99 10.97 -13.06 -8.67
C GLY A 99 9.47 -13.27 -8.89
N ALA A 100 9.09 -14.36 -9.56
CA ALA A 100 7.68 -14.67 -9.86
C ALA A 100 6.87 -14.93 -8.57
N ASP A 101 7.43 -15.68 -7.62
CA ASP A 101 6.78 -15.97 -6.34
C ASP A 101 6.56 -14.70 -5.51
N TYR A 102 7.52 -13.75 -5.55
CA TYR A 102 7.38 -12.48 -4.86
C TYR A 102 6.28 -11.61 -5.47
N ILE A 103 6.21 -11.53 -6.81
CA ILE A 103 5.16 -10.77 -7.52
C ILE A 103 3.78 -11.38 -7.26
N GLY A 104 3.66 -12.71 -7.24
CA GLY A 104 2.43 -13.41 -6.87
C GLY A 104 1.96 -13.06 -5.45
N GLY A 105 2.89 -12.99 -4.49
CA GLY A 105 2.58 -12.57 -3.11
C GLY A 105 2.05 -11.14 -3.02
N VAL A 106 2.60 -10.22 -3.82
CA VAL A 106 2.13 -8.82 -3.91
C VAL A 106 0.75 -8.76 -4.56
N ALA A 107 0.52 -9.48 -5.66
CA ALA A 107 -0.79 -9.55 -6.33
C ALA A 107 -1.87 -10.07 -5.38
N GLU A 108 -1.56 -11.11 -4.61
CA GLU A 108 -2.47 -11.69 -3.61
C GLU A 108 -2.74 -10.71 -2.46
N ALA A 109 -1.74 -9.97 -1.98
CA ALA A 109 -1.92 -8.91 -0.98
C ALA A 109 -2.82 -7.77 -1.50
N ILE A 110 -2.61 -7.32 -2.74
CA ILE A 110 -3.46 -6.33 -3.41
C ILE A 110 -4.88 -6.88 -3.59
N ARG A 111 -5.03 -8.16 -3.96
CA ARG A 111 -6.33 -8.79 -4.13
C ARG A 111 -7.09 -8.88 -2.80
N ARG A 112 -6.40 -9.22 -1.70
CA ARG A 112 -6.96 -9.21 -0.34
C ARG A 112 -7.41 -7.81 0.05
N ALA A 113 -6.56 -6.80 -0.13
CA ALA A 113 -6.92 -5.41 0.11
C ALA A 113 -8.12 -4.98 -0.76
N SER A 114 -8.15 -5.35 -2.04
CA SER A 114 -9.27 -5.04 -2.93
C SER A 114 -10.58 -5.66 -2.48
N ARG A 115 -10.57 -6.87 -1.90
CA ARG A 115 -11.78 -7.49 -1.33
C ARG A 115 -12.27 -6.74 -0.09
N GLU A 116 -11.34 -6.20 0.70
CA GLU A 116 -11.67 -5.35 1.84
C GLU A 116 -12.27 -4.01 1.37
N PHE A 117 -11.60 -3.35 0.42
CA PHE A 117 -12.02 -2.06 -0.13
C PHE A 117 -13.25 -2.12 -1.06
N ASP A 118 -13.54 -3.26 -1.72
CA ASP A 118 -14.79 -3.44 -2.50
C ASP A 118 -16.04 -3.24 -1.62
N ASN A 119 -15.94 -3.51 -0.31
CA ASN A 119 -17.04 -3.32 0.64
C ASN A 119 -17.22 -1.87 1.09
N ASP A 120 -16.13 -1.09 1.11
CA ASP A 120 -16.07 0.27 1.68
C ASP A 120 -16.05 1.40 0.65
N LEU A 121 -15.42 1.20 -0.51
CA LEU A 121 -15.28 2.20 -1.58
C LEU A 121 -15.47 1.55 -2.97
N PRO A 122 -16.69 1.58 -3.54
CA PRO A 122 -16.99 0.96 -4.85
C PRO A 122 -16.12 1.51 -5.99
N ILE A 123 -15.75 2.79 -5.92
CA ILE A 123 -14.84 3.44 -6.86
C ILE A 123 -13.43 2.86 -6.76
N ALA A 124 -12.91 2.66 -5.54
CA ALA A 124 -11.58 2.10 -5.32
C ALA A 124 -11.49 0.66 -5.87
N GLY A 125 -12.55 -0.13 -5.71
CA GLY A 125 -12.68 -1.49 -6.23
C GLY A 125 -12.40 -1.63 -7.73
N VAL A 126 -12.92 -0.71 -8.54
CA VAL A 126 -12.71 -0.72 -10.00
C VAL A 126 -11.26 -0.42 -10.36
N TYR A 127 -10.62 0.52 -9.67
CA TYR A 127 -9.21 0.87 -9.90
C TYR A 127 -8.26 -0.23 -9.40
N LEU A 128 -8.55 -0.81 -8.23
CA LEU A 128 -7.79 -1.92 -7.65
C LEU A 128 -7.85 -3.18 -8.52
N ARG A 129 -9.01 -3.47 -9.13
CA ARG A 129 -9.15 -4.58 -10.08
C ARG A 129 -8.34 -4.38 -11.35
N LYS A 130 -8.36 -3.16 -11.91
CA LYS A 130 -7.51 -2.80 -13.06
C LYS A 130 -6.02 -2.88 -12.71
N ALA A 131 -5.65 -2.46 -11.50
CA ALA A 131 -4.27 -2.57 -11.02
C ALA A 131 -3.85 -4.04 -10.88
N ALA A 132 -4.69 -4.91 -10.32
CA ALA A 132 -4.41 -6.34 -10.20
C ALA A 132 -4.17 -7.00 -11.56
N SER A 133 -5.02 -6.73 -12.56
CA SER A 133 -4.81 -7.25 -13.92
C SER A 133 -3.52 -6.74 -14.56
N LYS A 134 -3.10 -5.51 -14.26
CA LYS A 134 -1.82 -4.97 -14.76
C LYS A 134 -0.61 -5.59 -14.06
N VAL A 135 -0.72 -5.96 -12.79
CA VAL A 135 0.34 -6.69 -12.06
C VAL A 135 0.53 -8.10 -12.61
N GLU A 136 -0.57 -8.77 -12.99
CA GLU A 136 -0.53 -10.11 -13.59
C GLU A 136 0.17 -10.10 -14.96
N GLU A 137 -0.14 -9.12 -15.82
CA GLU A 137 0.55 -8.90 -17.11
C GLU A 137 2.06 -8.66 -16.95
N ILE A 138 2.46 -8.01 -15.85
CA ILE A 138 3.88 -7.80 -15.51
C ILE A 138 4.54 -9.12 -15.06
N SER A 139 3.82 -9.96 -14.29
CA SER A 139 4.32 -11.26 -13.84
C SER A 139 4.69 -12.16 -15.03
N ASP A 140 3.82 -12.23 -16.04
CA ASP A 140 4.06 -13.02 -17.26
C ASP A 140 5.28 -12.51 -18.03
N THR A 141 5.46 -11.20 -18.10
CA THR A 141 6.61 -10.57 -18.77
C THR A 141 7.93 -10.82 -18.02
N VAL A 142 7.89 -10.80 -16.68
CA VAL A 142 9.06 -11.10 -15.83
C VAL A 142 9.46 -12.57 -15.95
N GLN A 143 8.49 -13.49 -15.98
CA GLN A 143 8.74 -14.91 -16.17
C GLN A 143 9.38 -15.21 -17.54
N GLN A 144 8.98 -14.49 -18.58
CA GLN A 144 9.55 -14.58 -19.93
C GLN A 144 10.92 -13.87 -20.05
N GLY A 145 11.37 -13.16 -19.00
CA GLY A 145 12.68 -12.52 -18.93
C GLY A 145 12.81 -11.24 -19.75
N ASP A 146 11.70 -10.65 -20.18
CA ASP A 146 11.69 -9.59 -21.19
C ASP A 146 11.69 -8.18 -20.58
N ILE A 147 12.75 -7.86 -19.82
CA ILE A 147 12.92 -6.59 -19.09
C ILE A 147 12.84 -5.38 -20.05
N SER A 148 13.28 -5.57 -21.29
CA SER A 148 13.21 -4.53 -22.33
C SER A 148 11.78 -4.06 -22.61
N THR A 149 10.80 -4.97 -22.49
CA THR A 149 9.38 -4.70 -22.68
C THR A 149 8.81 -3.95 -21.48
N LEU A 150 9.22 -4.31 -20.27
CA LEU A 150 8.83 -3.60 -19.04
C LEU A 150 9.31 -2.14 -19.06
N VAL A 151 10.58 -1.91 -19.41
CA VAL A 151 11.15 -0.55 -19.49
C VAL A 151 10.39 0.29 -20.51
N ARG A 152 10.07 -0.28 -21.68
CA ARG A 152 9.26 0.40 -22.70
C ARG A 152 7.86 0.73 -22.20
N GLY A 153 7.21 -0.19 -21.48
CA GLY A 153 5.90 0.05 -20.87
C GLY A 153 5.92 1.20 -19.84
N VAL A 154 6.95 1.25 -18.99
CA VAL A 154 7.13 2.36 -18.03
C VAL A 154 7.36 3.69 -18.76
N GLN A 155 8.17 3.70 -19.81
CA GLN A 155 8.43 4.90 -20.62
C GLN A 155 7.15 5.42 -21.29
N ASP A 156 6.35 4.52 -21.85
CA ASP A 156 5.08 4.87 -22.48
C ASP A 156 4.07 5.38 -21.45
N PHE A 157 4.00 4.77 -20.26
CA PHE A 157 3.17 5.25 -19.17
C PHE A 157 3.59 6.66 -18.71
N ALA A 158 4.89 6.90 -18.51
CA ALA A 158 5.41 8.20 -18.11
C ALA A 158 5.07 9.31 -19.12
N ARG A 159 5.12 8.98 -20.43
CA ARG A 159 4.74 9.91 -21.50
C ARG A 159 3.23 10.16 -21.56
N ARG A 160 2.41 9.14 -21.31
CA ARG A 160 0.94 9.23 -21.34
C ARG A 160 0.35 9.91 -20.10
N GLN A 161 0.94 9.70 -18.94
CA GLN A 161 0.45 10.18 -17.65
C GLN A 161 1.58 10.76 -16.79
N PRO A 162 2.13 11.95 -17.17
CA PRO A 162 3.26 12.54 -16.47
C PRO A 162 2.96 12.84 -15.00
N THR A 163 1.72 13.26 -14.68
CA THR A 163 1.30 13.55 -13.30
C THR A 163 1.27 12.30 -12.41
N ALA A 164 0.71 11.19 -12.91
CA ALA A 164 0.67 9.93 -12.19
C ALA A 164 2.09 9.38 -11.97
N PHE A 165 2.93 9.44 -13.00
CA PHE A 165 4.33 9.01 -12.90
C PHE A 165 5.12 9.80 -11.85
N LEU A 166 5.01 11.14 -11.85
CA LEU A 166 5.65 11.99 -10.84
C LEU A 166 5.15 11.67 -9.42
N GLY A 167 3.83 11.48 -9.25
CA GLY A 167 3.26 11.07 -7.96
C GLY A 167 3.85 9.76 -7.45
N ILE A 168 3.92 8.75 -8.30
CA ILE A 168 4.52 7.44 -7.97
C ILE A 168 6.02 7.59 -7.66
N ALA A 169 6.76 8.37 -8.45
CA ALA A 169 8.20 8.57 -8.25
C ALA A 169 8.51 9.24 -6.90
N VAL A 170 7.72 10.24 -6.51
CA VAL A 170 7.85 10.90 -5.20
C VAL A 170 7.58 9.92 -4.06
N LEU A 171 6.48 9.16 -4.15
CA LEU A 171 6.12 8.15 -3.15
C LEU A 171 7.21 7.07 -3.04
N ALA A 172 7.72 6.59 -4.17
CA ALA A 172 8.81 5.61 -4.21
C ALA A 172 10.11 6.15 -3.60
N GLY A 173 10.48 7.39 -3.93
CA GLY A 173 11.66 8.06 -3.35
C GLY A 173 11.55 8.23 -1.84
N PHE A 174 10.40 8.71 -1.34
CA PHE A 174 10.16 8.83 0.10
C PHE A 174 10.16 7.45 0.79
N GLY A 175 9.50 6.46 0.19
CA GLY A 175 9.46 5.09 0.68
C GLY A 175 10.86 4.49 0.78
N ALA A 176 11.71 4.70 -0.22
CA ALA A 176 13.10 4.26 -0.23
C ALA A 176 13.91 4.92 0.92
N VAL A 177 13.82 6.24 1.07
CA VAL A 177 14.47 6.96 2.18
C VAL A 177 13.97 6.46 3.54
N ARG A 178 12.66 6.28 3.67
CA ARG A 178 12.03 5.79 4.90
C ARG A 178 12.45 4.35 5.23
N PHE A 179 12.59 3.50 4.21
CA PHE A 179 13.06 2.13 4.36
C PHE A 179 14.53 2.08 4.75
N LEU A 180 15.41 2.86 4.09
CA LEU A 180 16.81 2.97 4.46
C LEU A 180 16.96 3.44 5.92
N LYS A 181 16.25 4.51 6.31
CA LYS A 181 16.21 4.99 7.70
C LYS A 181 15.64 3.96 8.69
N SER A 182 14.66 3.15 8.28
CA SER A 182 14.09 2.08 9.10
C SER A 182 15.05 0.91 9.29
N SER A 183 15.75 0.53 8.22
CA SER A 183 16.63 -0.64 8.18
C SER A 183 17.87 -0.45 9.04
N GLY A 184 18.34 0.80 9.19
CA GLY A 184 19.44 1.17 10.07
C GLY A 184 19.11 1.17 11.57
N GLY A 185 17.82 1.11 11.95
CA GLY A 185 17.38 1.14 13.36
C GLY A 185 17.25 -0.23 14.04
N ALA A 186 17.43 -1.33 13.30
CA ALA A 186 17.23 -2.69 13.82
C ALA A 186 18.50 -3.34 14.39
N ARG A 187 19.46 -2.56 14.92
CA ARG A 187 20.74 -3.06 15.44
C ARG A 187 21.21 -2.37 16.71
N GLN A 188 20.30 -2.11 17.66
CA GLN A 188 20.67 -1.82 19.06
C GLN A 188 19.54 -2.27 19.97
N GLN A 189 19.48 -3.58 20.27
CA GLN A 189 18.75 -4.11 21.42
C GLN A 189 19.11 -5.58 21.66
N THR A 190 20.40 -5.84 21.89
CA THR A 190 20.87 -7.05 22.61
C THR A 190 22.32 -6.85 23.06
N ALA A 191 22.61 -5.72 23.71
CA ALA A 191 23.76 -5.66 24.61
C ALA A 191 23.26 -6.12 25.98
N ALA A 192 23.48 -7.40 26.24
CA ALA A 192 23.24 -8.06 27.51
C ALA A 192 23.86 -7.23 28.65
N ALA A 193 23.04 -6.88 29.65
CA ALA A 193 23.56 -6.46 30.94
C ALA A 193 24.15 -7.69 31.63
N PRO A 194 25.46 -7.74 31.94
CA PRO A 194 25.99 -8.75 32.83
C PRO A 194 25.37 -8.49 34.21
N ARG A 195 24.48 -9.39 34.64
CA ARG A 195 24.10 -9.48 36.05
C ARG A 195 25.33 -9.98 36.80
N PHE A 196 26.08 -9.06 37.40
CA PHE A 196 27.09 -9.40 38.38
C PHE A 196 26.38 -10.03 39.58
N ASN A 197 26.43 -11.36 39.62
CA ASN A 197 26.02 -12.17 40.75
C ASN A 197 27.05 -11.94 41.86
N ASN A 198 26.68 -11.13 42.85
CA ASN A 198 27.52 -10.93 44.02
C ASN A 198 27.30 -12.12 44.95
N ASP A 199 28.12 -13.16 44.77
CA ASP A 199 28.26 -14.26 45.71
C ASP A 199 28.79 -13.70 47.04
N GLU A 200 27.86 -13.37 47.94
CA GLU A 200 28.14 -13.09 49.34
C GLU A 200 28.75 -14.35 49.98
N ARG A 201 30.07 -14.31 50.13
CA ARG A 201 30.84 -15.28 50.90
C ARG A 201 30.39 -15.27 52.36
N SER A 202 30.08 -16.45 52.89
CA SER A 202 30.15 -16.78 54.33
C SER A 202 31.47 -17.47 54.64
#